data_AF-A0A952E4Q5-F1
#
_entry.id   AF-A0A952E4Q5-F1
#
_cell.length_a   1.000
_cell.length_b   1.000
_cell.length_c   1.000
_cell.angle_alpha   90.00
_cell.angle_beta   90.00
_cell.angle_gamma   90.00
#
_symmetry.space_group_name_H-M   'P 1'
#
loop_
_entity.id
_entity.type
_entity.pdbx_description
1 polymer ?
#
loop_
_entity_poly.entity_id
_entity_poly.type
_entity_poly.pdbx_seq_one_letter_code
_entity_poly.pdbx_strand_id
1 'polypeptide(L)'
;MRTQLKVIKVDGNIEEYSHTKVMGTINNALCKIGQADVFIAEQLAEVVTYFLYHRQNRRTATSSEIFSIIKAALSAISYDEAAGELSEYHFQRRIKRSRTEVVSIDIKQLTDAELLTDTETVNNRCRWNKSRIAEDLVKKYDLCTQTARMIASMVEEKIFNMGISLVPSSLIKQLVLGDTAAVLRAQQQLQTA
;
A
#
# COMPACT_ATOMS: atom_id res chain seq x y z
N MET A 1 22.32 -15.72 14.07
CA MET A 1 21.10 -14.92 13.75
C MET A 1 21.05 -14.70 12.25
N ARG A 2 20.07 -15.27 11.53
CA ARG A 2 19.87 -14.92 10.10
C ARG A 2 19.45 -13.45 10.04
N THR A 3 20.13 -12.65 9.23
CA THR A 3 19.85 -11.22 9.07
C THR A 3 18.46 -11.03 8.45
N GLN A 4 17.64 -10.14 9.01
CA GLN A 4 16.30 -9.84 8.48
C GLN A 4 16.39 -9.30 7.05
N LEU A 5 15.65 -9.92 6.12
CA LEU A 5 15.58 -9.50 4.72
C LEU A 5 14.95 -8.10 4.64
N LYS A 6 15.55 -7.20 3.86
CA LYS A 6 15.00 -5.87 3.57
C LYS A 6 14.30 -5.85 2.21
N VAL A 7 13.19 -5.13 2.12
CA VAL A 7 12.36 -5.02 0.92
C VAL A 7 12.41 -3.60 0.38
N ILE A 8 12.87 -3.45 -0.86
CA ILE A 8 12.89 -2.17 -1.58
C ILE A 8 11.54 -2.00 -2.29
N LYS A 9 10.81 -0.95 -1.94
CA LYS A 9 9.50 -0.62 -2.49
C LYS A 9 9.63 0.19 -3.78
N VAL A 10 8.53 0.30 -4.53
CA VAL A 10 8.47 1.03 -5.82
C VAL A 10 8.81 2.51 -5.67
N ASP A 11 8.50 3.11 -4.52
CA ASP A 11 8.84 4.49 -4.17
C ASP A 11 10.26 4.65 -3.60
N GLY A 12 11.08 3.58 -3.63
CA GLY A 12 12.44 3.56 -3.12
C GLY A 12 12.55 3.33 -1.61
N ASN A 13 11.43 3.35 -0.88
CA ASN A 13 11.44 3.14 0.57
C ASN A 13 11.85 1.70 0.92
N ILE A 14 12.53 1.52 2.05
CA ILE A 14 13.02 0.22 2.51
C ILE A 14 12.25 -0.21 3.76
N GLU A 15 11.65 -1.38 3.72
CA GLU A 15 10.97 -1.97 4.88
C GLU A 15 11.51 -3.37 5.20
N GLU A 16 11.19 -3.89 6.38
CA GLU A 16 11.49 -5.28 6.70
C GLU A 16 10.53 -6.21 5.98
N TYR A 17 11.05 -7.36 5.56
CA TYR A 17 10.21 -8.44 5.06
C TYR A 17 9.16 -8.81 6.10
N SER A 18 7.92 -8.97 5.65
CA SER A 18 6.79 -9.37 6.48
C SER A 18 6.12 -10.57 5.83
N HIS A 19 6.24 -11.72 6.50
CA HIS A 19 5.56 -12.95 6.11
C HIS A 19 4.04 -12.74 6.04
N THR A 20 3.45 -12.06 7.04
CA THR A 20 2.02 -11.75 7.09
C THR A 20 1.53 -10.93 5.90
N LYS A 21 2.35 -10.01 5.36
CA LYS A 21 1.99 -9.30 4.13
C LYS A 21 1.94 -10.23 2.92
N VAL A 22 2.85 -11.21 2.83
CA VAL A 22 2.84 -12.17 1.73
C VAL A 22 1.62 -13.08 1.83
N MET A 23 1.37 -13.65 3.02
CA MET A 23 0.18 -14.47 3.30
C MET A 23 -1.11 -13.72 3.00
N GLY A 24 -1.27 -12.50 3.50
CA GLY A 24 -2.46 -11.68 3.21
C GLY A 24 -2.61 -11.33 1.73
N THR A 25 -1.50 -11.14 1.00
CA THR A 25 -1.54 -10.91 -0.46
C THR A 25 -2.07 -12.14 -1.19
N ILE A 26 -1.59 -13.33 -0.82
CA ILE A 26 -2.02 -14.60 -1.41
C ILE A 26 -3.49 -14.88 -1.07
N ASN A 27 -3.85 -14.77 0.20
CA ASN A 27 -5.22 -14.98 0.67
C ASN A 27 -6.21 -14.06 -0.05
N ASN A 28 -5.86 -12.78 -0.23
CA ASN A 28 -6.71 -11.85 -0.98
C ASN A 28 -6.92 -12.28 -2.44
N ALA A 29 -5.88 -12.78 -3.11
CA ALA A 29 -6.01 -13.27 -4.48
C ALA A 29 -6.92 -14.52 -4.54
N LEU A 30 -6.74 -15.47 -3.62
CA LEU A 30 -7.58 -16.66 -3.50
C LEU A 30 -9.05 -16.30 -3.20
N CYS A 31 -9.28 -15.33 -2.31
CA CYS A 31 -10.63 -14.83 -2.02
C CYS A 31 -11.31 -14.24 -3.27
N LYS A 32 -10.57 -13.60 -4.17
CA LYS A 32 -11.15 -12.97 -5.37
C LYS A 32 -11.69 -13.97 -6.38
N ILE A 33 -11.11 -15.16 -6.41
CA ILE A 33 -11.57 -16.28 -7.25
C ILE A 33 -12.51 -17.24 -6.52
N GLY A 34 -12.95 -16.88 -5.30
CA GLY A 34 -13.86 -17.72 -4.49
C GLY A 34 -13.22 -18.98 -3.90
N GLN A 35 -11.89 -19.08 -3.91
CA GLN A 35 -11.13 -20.23 -3.41
C GLN A 35 -10.34 -19.86 -2.14
N ALA A 36 -10.93 -19.02 -1.29
CA ALA A 36 -10.30 -18.57 -0.06
C ALA A 36 -9.89 -19.76 0.82
N ASP A 37 -8.59 -19.92 1.03
CA ASP A 37 -8.04 -20.94 1.90
C ASP A 37 -6.82 -20.35 2.63
N VAL A 38 -7.00 -20.11 3.93
CA VAL A 38 -5.96 -19.52 4.79
C VAL A 38 -4.78 -20.46 4.94
N PHE A 39 -5.01 -21.78 4.99
CA PHE A 39 -3.96 -22.77 5.13
C PHE A 39 -3.10 -22.79 3.87
N ILE A 40 -3.71 -22.81 2.68
CA ILE A 40 -2.96 -22.71 1.41
C ILE A 40 -2.19 -21.39 1.32
N ALA A 41 -2.79 -20.27 1.76
CA ALA A 41 -2.11 -18.98 1.76
C ALA A 41 -0.88 -18.95 2.68
N GLU A 42 -0.96 -19.57 3.85
CA GLU A 42 0.14 -19.73 4.79
C GLU A 42 1.26 -20.59 4.18
N GLN A 43 0.94 -21.79 3.68
CA GLN A 43 1.92 -22.69 3.07
C GLN A 43 2.65 -22.03 1.89
N LEU A 44 1.94 -21.32 1.02
CA LEU A 44 2.56 -20.58 -0.07
C LEU A 44 3.44 -19.42 0.42
N ALA A 45 3.03 -18.73 1.49
CA ALA A 45 3.84 -17.69 2.10
C ALA A 45 5.14 -18.25 2.72
N GLU A 46 5.11 -19.46 3.27
CA GLU A 46 6.31 -20.18 3.72
C GLU A 46 7.24 -20.49 2.55
N VAL A 47 6.72 -21.00 1.43
CA VAL A 47 7.50 -21.28 0.21
C VAL A 47 8.17 -20.02 -0.31
N VAL A 48 7.43 -18.90 -0.40
CA VAL A 48 7.98 -17.59 -0.82
C VAL A 48 9.06 -17.14 0.15
N THR A 49 8.82 -17.25 1.46
CA THR A 49 9.78 -16.89 2.50
C THR A 49 11.06 -17.73 2.37
N TYR A 50 10.92 -19.04 2.25
CA TYR A 50 12.03 -19.96 2.07
C TYR A 50 12.85 -19.58 0.84
N PHE A 51 12.21 -19.37 -0.31
CA PHE A 51 12.90 -18.98 -1.54
C PHE A 51 13.68 -17.68 -1.40
N LEU A 52 13.09 -16.66 -0.76
CA LEU A 52 13.76 -15.37 -0.54
C LEU A 52 15.01 -15.48 0.33
N TYR A 53 14.97 -16.28 1.39
CA TYR A 53 16.09 -16.43 2.33
C TYR A 53 17.18 -17.41 1.86
N HIS A 54 16.87 -18.30 0.92
CA HIS A 54 17.82 -19.28 0.37
C HIS A 54 18.39 -18.89 -1.00
N ARG A 55 17.96 -17.75 -1.56
CA ARG A 55 18.59 -17.16 -2.76
C ARG A 55 19.98 -16.65 -2.40
N GLN A 56 21.02 -17.23 -3.00
CA GLN A 56 22.42 -17.01 -2.63
C GLN A 56 22.78 -15.51 -2.50
N ASN A 57 23.40 -15.15 -1.37
CA ASN A 57 24.03 -13.85 -1.06
C ASN A 57 23.16 -12.59 -1.14
N ARG A 58 21.82 -12.68 -1.10
CA ARG A 58 20.96 -11.49 -1.11
C ARG A 58 20.31 -11.23 0.25
N ARG A 59 20.59 -10.04 0.82
CA ARG A 59 19.90 -9.51 2.01
C ARG A 59 18.75 -8.54 1.67
N THR A 60 18.53 -8.31 0.38
CA THR A 60 17.54 -7.38 -0.14
C THR A 60 16.73 -8.03 -1.26
N ALA A 61 15.44 -7.75 -1.31
CA ALA A 61 14.56 -8.07 -2.43
C ALA A 61 13.73 -6.85 -2.80
N THR A 62 13.37 -6.68 -4.06
CA THR A 62 12.40 -5.66 -4.44
C THR A 62 10.98 -6.17 -4.22
N SER A 63 10.00 -5.27 -4.00
CA SER A 63 8.59 -5.68 -3.95
C SER A 63 8.12 -6.35 -5.25
N SER A 64 8.71 -5.98 -6.39
CA SER A 64 8.43 -6.59 -7.69
C SER A 64 8.99 -8.01 -7.80
N GLU A 65 10.15 -8.30 -7.21
CA GLU A 65 10.68 -9.66 -7.14
C GLU A 65 9.81 -10.57 -6.27
N ILE A 66 9.43 -10.10 -5.07
CA ILE A 66 8.53 -10.84 -4.18
C ILE A 66 7.21 -11.14 -4.89
N PHE A 67 6.66 -10.13 -5.59
CA PHE A 67 5.46 -10.28 -6.39
C PHE A 67 5.58 -11.37 -7.45
N SER A 68 6.69 -11.41 -8.21
CA SER A 68 6.93 -12.46 -9.20
C SER A 68 7.05 -13.85 -8.59
N ILE A 69 7.66 -13.97 -7.40
CA ILE A 69 7.78 -15.25 -6.69
C ILE A 69 6.40 -15.73 -6.23
N ILE A 70 5.55 -14.83 -5.72
CA ILE A 70 4.17 -15.18 -5.32
C ILE A 70 3.39 -15.74 -6.52
N LYS A 71 3.47 -15.07 -7.68
CA LYS A 71 2.80 -15.56 -8.89
C LYS A 71 3.30 -16.93 -9.32
N ALA A 72 4.62 -17.13 -9.31
CA ALA A 72 5.21 -18.41 -9.66
C ALA A 72 4.76 -19.52 -8.69
N ALA A 73 4.68 -19.22 -7.40
CA ALA A 73 4.21 -20.17 -6.39
C ALA A 73 2.73 -20.56 -6.58
N LEU A 74 1.87 -19.59 -6.91
CA LEU A 74 0.45 -19.84 -7.24
C LEU A 74 0.30 -20.70 -8.50
N SER A 75 0.97 -20.34 -9.59
CA SER A 75 0.92 -21.10 -10.85
C SER A 75 1.50 -22.51 -10.71
N ALA A 76 2.51 -22.72 -9.85
CA ALA A 76 3.11 -24.03 -9.65
C ALA A 76 2.14 -25.08 -9.08
N ILE A 77 1.05 -24.65 -8.46
CA ILE A 77 0.01 -25.52 -7.91
C ILE A 77 -1.37 -25.26 -8.55
N SER A 78 -1.37 -24.78 -9.80
CA SER A 78 -2.56 -24.58 -10.63
C SER A 78 -3.55 -23.51 -10.15
N TYR A 79 -3.11 -22.55 -9.33
CA TYR A 79 -3.88 -21.32 -9.03
C TYR A 79 -3.56 -20.19 -10.03
N ASP A 80 -3.58 -20.49 -11.33
CA ASP A 80 -3.27 -19.50 -12.38
C ASP A 80 -4.26 -18.34 -12.40
N GLU A 81 -5.54 -18.61 -12.09
CA GLU A 81 -6.58 -17.58 -11.99
C GLU A 81 -6.27 -16.59 -10.85
N ALA A 82 -5.82 -17.08 -9.69
CA ALA A 82 -5.40 -16.22 -8.57
C ALA A 82 -4.15 -15.39 -8.94
N ALA A 83 -3.19 -15.98 -9.66
CA ALA A 83 -2.02 -15.25 -10.15
C ALA A 83 -2.41 -14.16 -11.18
N GLY A 84 -3.45 -14.41 -11.98
CA GLY A 84 -4.09 -13.47 -12.89
C GLY A 84 -4.75 -12.31 -12.15
N GLU A 85 -5.64 -12.58 -11.21
CA GLU A 85 -6.29 -11.59 -10.35
C GLU A 85 -5.28 -10.71 -9.60
N LEU A 86 -4.23 -11.34 -9.07
CA LEU A 86 -3.14 -10.64 -8.40
C LEU A 86 -2.39 -9.69 -9.37
N SER A 87 -2.17 -10.12 -10.62
CA SER A 87 -1.56 -9.29 -11.68
C SER A 87 -2.44 -8.09 -12.04
N GLU A 88 -3.74 -8.33 -12.22
CA GLU A 88 -4.70 -7.28 -12.57
C GLU A 88 -4.82 -6.25 -11.45
N TYR A 89 -4.96 -6.69 -10.20
CA TYR A 89 -5.00 -5.79 -9.04
C TYR A 89 -3.76 -4.89 -8.96
N HIS A 90 -2.56 -5.46 -9.12
CA HIS A 90 -1.33 -4.69 -9.10
C HIS A 90 -1.20 -3.72 -10.29
N PHE A 91 -1.66 -4.14 -11.47
CA PHE A 91 -1.69 -3.30 -12.66
C PHE A 91 -2.61 -2.09 -12.48
N GLN A 92 -3.84 -2.33 -12.03
CA GLN A 92 -4.82 -1.28 -11.74
C GLN A 92 -4.30 -0.31 -10.68
N ARG A 93 -3.70 -0.82 -9.60
CA ARG A 93 -3.11 0.03 -8.56
C ARG A 93 -1.97 0.90 -9.09
N ARG A 94 -1.16 0.39 -10.02
CA ARG A 94 -0.09 1.15 -10.67
C ARG A 94 -0.65 2.26 -11.56
N ILE A 95 -1.71 1.99 -12.33
CA ILE A 95 -2.39 3.00 -13.16
C ILE A 95 -3.00 4.09 -12.28
N LYS A 96 -3.72 3.72 -11.21
CA LYS A 96 -4.30 4.70 -10.29
C LYS A 96 -3.22 5.60 -9.70
N ARG A 97 -2.11 5.03 -9.20
CA ARG A 97 -0.96 5.81 -8.71
C ARG A 97 -0.37 6.76 -9.76
N SER A 98 -0.23 6.32 -11.00
CA SER A 98 0.40 7.15 -12.05
C SER A 98 -0.52 8.26 -12.56
N ARG A 99 -1.84 8.09 -12.42
CA ARG A 99 -2.85 9.08 -12.84
C ARG A 99 -3.28 10.02 -11.73
N THR A 100 -3.10 9.64 -10.47
CA THR A 100 -3.43 10.50 -9.34
C THR A 100 -2.36 11.57 -9.13
N GLU A 101 -2.79 12.83 -9.20
CA GLU A 101 -2.02 14.02 -8.91
C GLU A 101 -2.57 14.70 -7.66
N VAL A 102 -1.67 15.27 -6.86
CA VAL A 102 -1.99 16.04 -5.67
C VAL A 102 -1.72 17.50 -5.97
N VAL A 103 -2.71 18.36 -5.68
CA VAL A 103 -2.58 19.81 -5.83
C VAL A 103 -2.52 20.46 -4.45
N SER A 104 -1.55 21.34 -4.28
CA SER A 104 -1.29 22.05 -3.01
C SER A 104 -2.26 23.20 -2.77
N ILE A 105 -3.57 22.91 -2.80
CA ILE A 105 -4.65 23.87 -2.60
C ILE A 105 -5.46 23.46 -1.36
N ASP A 106 -5.95 24.46 -0.65
CA ASP A 106 -6.86 24.32 0.48
C ASP A 106 -8.27 24.75 0.04
N ILE A 107 -9.08 23.79 -0.42
CA ILE A 107 -10.46 24.04 -0.85
C ILE A 107 -11.34 24.14 0.39
N LYS A 108 -12.03 25.27 0.56
CA LYS A 108 -12.95 25.54 1.68
C LYS A 108 -14.38 25.76 1.20
N GLN A 109 -14.56 26.37 0.03
CA GLN A 109 -15.85 26.68 -0.58
C GLN A 109 -15.94 26.15 -2.00
N LEU A 110 -17.16 26.03 -2.53
CA LEU A 110 -17.38 25.53 -3.89
C LEU A 110 -16.75 26.46 -4.95
N THR A 111 -16.66 27.77 -4.66
CA THR A 111 -16.01 28.77 -5.51
C THR A 111 -14.52 28.50 -5.69
N ASP A 112 -13.87 27.84 -4.73
CA ASP A 112 -12.45 27.49 -4.81
C ASP A 112 -12.19 26.36 -5.83
N ALA A 113 -13.25 25.72 -6.36
CA ALA A 113 -13.12 24.66 -7.35
C ALA A 113 -12.45 25.14 -8.65
N GLU A 114 -12.56 26.43 -8.97
CA GLU A 114 -11.89 27.05 -10.13
C GLU A 114 -10.36 26.88 -10.04
N LEU A 115 -9.80 26.85 -8.83
CA LEU A 115 -8.36 26.65 -8.58
C LEU A 115 -7.87 25.25 -9.00
N LEU A 116 -8.77 24.25 -9.12
CA LEU A 116 -8.42 22.92 -9.63
C LEU A 116 -8.21 22.89 -11.14
N THR A 117 -8.89 23.79 -11.85
CA THR A 117 -8.83 23.89 -13.32
C THR A 117 -7.69 24.75 -13.81
N ASP A 118 -7.13 25.59 -12.93
CA ASP A 118 -6.06 26.49 -13.31
C ASP A 118 -4.80 25.70 -13.74
N THR A 119 -4.39 25.95 -14.98
CA THR A 119 -3.24 25.30 -15.63
C THR A 119 -1.95 26.09 -15.41
N GLU A 120 -2.02 27.34 -14.94
CA GLU A 120 -0.83 28.17 -14.69
C GLU A 120 -0.10 27.75 -13.41
N THR A 121 -0.77 27.02 -12.50
CA THR A 121 -0.22 26.54 -11.24
C THR A 121 0.49 25.17 -11.35
N VAL A 122 1.20 24.90 -12.44
CA VAL A 122 1.97 23.64 -12.65
C VAL A 122 2.89 23.34 -11.46
N ASN A 123 3.46 24.38 -10.82
CA ASN A 123 4.35 24.23 -9.67
C ASN A 123 3.67 23.69 -8.38
N ASN A 124 2.34 23.67 -8.32
CA ASN A 124 1.60 23.17 -7.15
C ASN A 124 1.14 21.72 -7.31
N ARG A 125 1.40 21.09 -8.45
CA ARG A 125 1.00 19.71 -8.74
C ARG A 125 2.17 18.75 -8.51
N CYS A 126 1.87 17.62 -7.88
CA CYS A 126 2.85 16.57 -7.69
C CYS A 126 2.18 15.19 -7.77
N ARG A 127 2.90 14.19 -8.31
CA ARG A 127 2.37 12.83 -8.41
C ARG A 127 2.07 12.26 -7.03
N TRP A 128 1.04 11.42 -6.96
CA TRP A 128 0.70 10.71 -5.74
C TRP A 128 1.88 9.91 -5.20
N ASN A 129 2.26 10.18 -3.95
CA ASN A 129 3.26 9.41 -3.22
C ASN A 129 2.80 9.20 -1.78
N LYS A 130 2.36 7.97 -1.49
CA LYS A 130 1.91 7.54 -0.15
C LYS A 130 2.97 7.75 0.93
N SER A 131 4.26 7.60 0.62
CA SER A 131 5.32 7.75 1.62
C SER A 131 5.37 9.16 2.20
N ARG A 132 4.96 10.20 1.44
CA ARG A 132 4.86 11.58 1.98
C ARG A 132 3.89 11.67 3.16
N ILE A 133 2.76 10.96 3.10
CA ILE A 133 1.78 10.92 4.20
C ILE A 133 2.39 10.23 5.42
N ALA A 134 3.01 9.06 5.21
CA ALA A 134 3.60 8.30 6.32
C ALA A 134 4.76 9.06 6.99
N GLU A 135 5.62 9.71 6.20
CA GLU A 135 6.72 10.53 6.71
C GLU A 135 6.21 11.75 7.49
N ASP A 136 5.20 12.44 6.99
CA ASP A 136 4.60 13.58 7.69
C ASP A 136 3.95 13.16 9.01
N LEU A 137 3.28 12.00 9.04
CA LEU A 137 2.68 11.44 10.25
C LEU A 137 3.73 11.10 11.31
N VAL A 138 4.85 10.50 10.91
CA VAL A 138 5.97 10.21 11.83
C VAL A 138 6.58 11.52 12.33
N LYS A 139 6.88 12.47 11.43
CA LYS A 139 7.59 13.71 11.79
C LYS A 139 6.75 14.66 12.66
N LYS A 140 5.45 14.79 12.39
CA LYS A 140 4.59 15.81 13.04
C LYS A 140 3.84 15.27 14.25
N TYR A 141 3.54 13.98 14.29
CA TYR A 141 2.67 13.37 15.30
C TYR A 141 3.34 12.23 16.08
N ASP A 142 4.64 12.00 15.85
CA ASP A 142 5.44 10.96 16.52
C ASP A 142 4.81 9.55 16.48
N LEU A 143 4.05 9.27 15.42
CA LEU A 143 3.47 7.95 15.22
C LEU A 143 4.56 6.96 14.82
N CYS A 144 4.49 5.75 15.37
CA CYS A 144 5.38 4.68 14.94
C CYS A 144 5.20 4.40 13.42
N THR A 145 6.29 4.02 12.75
CA THR A 145 6.33 3.88 11.30
C THR A 145 5.27 2.91 10.76
N GLN A 146 4.99 1.84 11.49
CA GLN A 146 3.99 0.83 11.12
C GLN A 146 2.58 1.45 11.09
N THR A 147 2.20 2.18 12.13
CA THR A 147 0.90 2.87 12.22
C THR A 147 0.76 3.95 11.16
N ALA A 148 1.78 4.78 10.96
CA ALA A 148 1.78 5.80 9.92
C ALA A 148 1.61 5.21 8.51
N ARG A 149 2.27 4.08 8.21
CA ARG A 149 2.12 3.38 6.92
C ARG A 149 0.76 2.71 6.76
N MET A 150 0.16 2.23 7.84
CA MET A 150 -1.20 1.70 7.85
C MET A 150 -2.20 2.80 7.48
N ILE A 151 -2.16 3.93 8.19
CA ILE A 151 -3.02 5.10 7.92
C ILE A 151 -2.84 5.59 6.48
N ALA A 152 -1.60 5.76 6.04
CA ALA A 152 -1.31 6.19 4.66
C ALA A 152 -1.87 5.19 3.61
N SER A 153 -1.93 3.90 3.94
CA SER A 153 -2.52 2.88 3.05
C SER A 153 -4.04 2.96 3.04
N MET A 154 -4.69 3.20 4.19
CA MET A 154 -6.14 3.42 4.27
C MET A 154 -6.57 4.64 3.45
N VAL A 155 -5.83 5.75 3.56
CA VAL A 155 -6.08 6.97 2.79
C VAL A 155 -5.88 6.72 1.29
N GLU A 156 -4.83 6.00 0.89
CA GLU A 156 -4.60 5.62 -0.50
C GLU A 156 -5.76 4.81 -1.08
N GLU A 157 -6.26 3.80 -0.35
CA GLU A 157 -7.41 3.00 -0.80
C GLU A 157 -8.66 3.89 -0.99
N LYS A 158 -8.94 4.80 -0.06
CA LYS A 158 -10.08 5.72 -0.19
C LYS A 158 -9.96 6.61 -1.42
N ILE A 159 -8.80 7.24 -1.64
CA ILE A 159 -8.56 8.07 -2.82
C ILE A 159 -8.76 7.25 -4.10
N PHE A 160 -8.26 6.01 -4.15
CA PHE A 160 -8.43 5.14 -5.32
C PHE A 160 -9.85 4.66 -5.55
N ASN A 161 -10.66 4.59 -4.51
CA ASN A 161 -12.07 4.21 -4.59
C ASN A 161 -12.97 5.40 -4.95
N MET A 162 -12.54 6.64 -4.69
CA MET A 162 -13.25 7.85 -5.12
C MET A 162 -13.23 8.07 -6.64
N GLY A 163 -12.29 7.45 -7.37
CA GLY A 163 -12.21 7.56 -8.83
C GLY A 163 -11.72 8.91 -9.35
N ILE A 164 -11.23 9.79 -8.48
CA ILE A 164 -10.69 11.11 -8.84
C ILE A 164 -9.20 11.03 -9.18
N SER A 165 -8.78 11.75 -10.22
CA SER A 165 -7.37 11.86 -10.62
C SER A 165 -6.67 13.08 -10.03
N LEU A 166 -7.40 14.15 -9.70
CA LEU A 166 -6.84 15.38 -9.14
C LEU A 166 -7.33 15.54 -7.69
N VAL A 167 -6.41 15.47 -6.74
CA VAL A 167 -6.73 15.43 -5.31
C VAL A 167 -6.20 16.69 -4.62
N PRO A 168 -7.06 17.54 -4.03
CA PRO A 168 -6.59 18.69 -3.27
C PRO A 168 -5.96 18.25 -1.94
N SER A 169 -4.92 18.96 -1.52
CA SER A 169 -4.22 18.68 -0.27
C SER A 169 -5.13 18.75 0.97
N SER A 170 -6.17 19.61 0.95
CA SER A 170 -7.18 19.68 2.01
C SER A 170 -7.93 18.37 2.19
N LEU A 171 -8.35 17.72 1.10
CA LEU A 171 -9.03 16.42 1.17
C LEU A 171 -8.12 15.34 1.78
N ILE A 172 -6.85 15.30 1.38
CA ILE A 172 -5.86 14.37 1.96
C ILE A 172 -5.74 14.61 3.47
N LYS A 173 -5.63 15.87 3.92
CA LYS A 173 -5.56 16.20 5.35
C LYS A 173 -6.80 15.69 6.10
N GLN A 174 -8.00 15.90 5.55
CA GLN A 174 -9.24 15.42 6.19
C GLN A 174 -9.30 13.90 6.29
N LEU A 175 -8.91 13.18 5.23
CA LEU A 175 -8.86 11.72 5.25
C LEU A 175 -7.83 11.20 6.27
N VAL A 176 -6.64 11.79 6.31
CA VAL A 176 -5.59 11.44 7.27
C VAL A 176 -6.06 11.66 8.71
N LEU A 177 -6.71 12.78 9.01
CA LEU A 177 -7.26 13.05 10.34
C LEU A 177 -8.30 11.99 10.74
N GLY A 178 -9.25 11.70 9.85
CA GLY A 178 -10.28 10.69 10.09
C GLY A 178 -9.71 9.30 10.35
N ASP A 179 -8.76 8.85 9.54
CA ASP A 179 -8.15 7.52 9.68
C ASP A 179 -7.22 7.43 10.89
N THR A 180 -6.49 8.49 11.21
CA THR A 180 -5.69 8.55 12.44
C THR A 180 -6.58 8.41 13.67
N ALA A 181 -7.68 9.16 13.73
CA ALA A 181 -8.63 9.08 14.84
C ALA A 181 -9.31 7.70 14.93
N ALA A 182 -9.56 7.02 13.81
CA ALA A 182 -10.10 5.66 13.81
C ALA A 182 -9.08 4.65 14.37
N VAL A 183 -7.83 4.73 13.93
CA VAL A 183 -6.76 3.81 14.38
C VAL A 183 -6.45 4.00 15.86
N LEU A 184 -6.32 5.24 16.33
CA LEU A 184 -6.05 5.52 17.75
C LEU A 184 -7.17 5.01 18.67
N ARG A 185 -8.44 5.16 18.25
CA ARG A 185 -9.58 4.60 18.99
C ARG A 185 -9.53 3.08 19.08
N ALA A 186 -9.21 2.40 17.97
CA ALA A 186 -9.08 0.95 17.96
C ALA A 186 -7.94 0.46 18.87
N GLN A 187 -6.80 1.17 18.90
CA GLN A 187 -5.69 0.85 19.79
C GLN A 187 -6.05 0.98 21.26
N GLN A 188 -6.80 2.03 21.64
CA GLN A 188 -7.27 2.22 23.01
C GLN A 188 -8.19 1.08 23.45
N GLN A 189 -9.13 0.67 22.59
CA GLN A 189 -10.06 -0.42 22.89
C GLN A 189 -9.34 -1.75 23.15
N LEU A 190 -8.28 -2.05 22.39
CA LEU A 190 -7.46 -3.26 22.56
C LEU A 190 -6.62 -3.24 23.85
N GLN A 191 -6.32 -2.06 24.41
CA GLN A 191 -5.60 -1.95 25.68
C GLN A 191 -6.52 -2.08 26.90
N THR A 192 -7.82 -1.82 26.72
CA THR A 192 -8.85 -1.92 27.76
C THR A 192 -9.59 -3.25 27.79
N ALA A 193 -9.36 -4.12 26.80
CA ALA A 193 -9.93 -5.46 26.68
C ALA A 193 -8.96 -6.52 27.21
#